data_AF-A0A503AJP0-F1
#
_entry.id   AF-A0A503AJP0-F1
#
_cell.length_a   1.000
_cell.length_b   1.000
_cell.length_c   1.000
_cell.angle_alpha   90.00
_cell.angle_beta   90.00
_cell.angle_gamma   90.00
#
_symmetry.space_group_name_H-M   'P 1'
#
loop_
_entity.id
_entity.type
_entity.pdbx_description
1 polymer ?
#
loop_
_entity_poly.entity_id
_entity_poly.type
_entity_poly.pdbx_seq_one_letter_code
_entity_poly.pdbx_strand_id
1 'polypeptide(L)' 'MKQLMTIAERFRDDDNGAAMVEYSILIGIIAAAAITAVLGIGVFVTGQFTNLCTILSNHSPTGYTVTC' A
#
# COMPACT_ATOMS: atom_id res chain seq x y z
N MET A 1 -11.23 -52.79 13.09
CA MET A 1 -11.23 -51.86 11.93
C MET A 1 -11.67 -50.45 12.36
N LYS A 2 -10.94 -49.76 13.25
CA LYS A 2 -11.26 -48.37 13.66
C LYS A 2 -10.02 -47.52 14.00
N GLN A 3 -8.84 -47.93 13.53
CA GLN A 3 -7.56 -47.27 13.86
C GLN A 3 -7.02 -46.39 12.73
N LEU A 4 -7.65 -46.42 11.55
CA LEU A 4 -7.28 -45.56 10.41
C LEU A 4 -8.10 -44.26 10.35
N MET A 5 -9.22 -44.18 11.08
CA MET A 5 -10.10 -42.99 11.06
C MET A 5 -9.62 -41.85 11.96
N THR A 6 -8.70 -42.09 12.90
CA THR A 6 -8.24 -41.07 13.87
C THR A 6 -6.96 -40.35 13.44
N ILE A 7 -6.24 -40.88 12.44
CA ILE A 7 -5.00 -40.25 11.93
C ILE A 7 -5.33 -39.12 10.95
N ALA A 8 -6.42 -39.23 10.18
CA ALA A 8 -6.89 -38.19 9.26
C ALA A 8 -7.46 -36.95 9.97
N GLU A 9 -7.94 -37.08 11.22
CA GLU A 9 -8.39 -35.94 12.02
C GLU A 9 -7.21 -35.10 12.53
N ARG A 10 -6.05 -35.71 12.79
CA ARG A 10 -4.85 -34.99 13.25
C ARG A 10 -4.09 -34.27 12.15
N PHE A 11 -4.29 -34.64 10.89
CA PHE A 11 -3.84 -33.83 9.74
C PHE A 11 -4.79 -32.67 9.43
N ARG A 12 -5.98 -32.64 10.05
CA ARG A 12 -6.91 -31.52 9.97
C ARG A 12 -6.77 -30.53 11.13
N ASP A 13 -6.09 -30.95 12.19
CA ASP A 13 -5.92 -30.18 13.43
C ASP A 13 -4.49 -29.62 13.61
N ASP A 14 -3.62 -29.79 12.60
CA ASP A 14 -2.26 -29.21 12.57
C ASP A 14 -2.12 -28.03 11.58
N ASP A 15 -3.23 -27.50 11.03
CA ASP A 15 -3.25 -26.25 10.27
C ASP A 15 -3.42 -25.00 11.15
N ASN A 16 -3.46 -25.18 12.48
CA ASN A 16 -3.57 -24.06 13.42
C ASN A 16 -2.23 -23.33 13.65
N GLY A 17 -1.12 -23.85 13.10
CA GLY A 17 0.21 -23.23 13.12
C GLY A 17 0.66 -22.62 11.78
N ALA A 18 0.13 -23.10 10.64
CA ALA A 18 0.43 -22.58 9.29
C ALA A 18 -0.51 -21.43 8.86
N ALA A 19 -1.72 -21.35 9.43
CA ALA A 19 -2.72 -20.33 9.13
C ALA A 19 -2.35 -18.91 9.59
N MET A 20 -1.34 -18.72 10.45
CA MET A 20 -0.89 -17.36 10.84
C MET A 20 -0.15 -16.66 9.69
N VAL A 21 0.48 -17.42 8.80
CA VAL A 21 1.23 -16.89 7.66
C VAL A 21 0.32 -16.42 6.54
N GLU A 22 -0.77 -17.14 6.25
CA GLU A 22 -1.68 -16.82 5.12
C GLU A 22 -2.37 -15.46 5.27
N TYR A 23 -2.83 -15.11 6.47
CA TYR A 23 -3.43 -13.79 6.72
C TYR A 23 -2.36 -12.67 6.75
N SER A 24 -1.13 -12.99 7.16
CA SER A 24 -0.03 -12.02 7.22
C SER A 24 0.52 -11.64 5.85
N ILE A 25 0.54 -12.57 4.89
CA ILE A 25 0.96 -12.27 3.51
C ILE A 25 -0.11 -11.47 2.77
N LEU A 26 -1.39 -11.79 3.01
CA LEU A 26 -2.50 -11.02 2.48
C LEU A 26 -2.48 -9.57 3.01
N ILE A 27 -2.29 -9.37 4.32
CA ILE A 27 -2.20 -8.02 4.87
C ILE A 27 -0.93 -7.29 4.41
N GLY A 28 0.17 -8.02 4.18
CA GLY A 28 1.41 -7.46 3.62
C GLY A 28 1.23 -6.87 2.22
N ILE A 29 0.51 -7.57 1.33
CA ILE A 29 0.23 -7.08 -0.03
C ILE A 29 -0.73 -5.88 0.01
N ILE A 30 -1.76 -5.91 0.86
CA ILE A 30 -2.68 -4.78 1.05
C ILE A 30 -1.92 -3.56 1.58
N ALA A 31 -1.02 -3.74 2.55
CA ALA A 31 -0.19 -2.68 3.09
C ALA A 31 0.71 -2.07 2.00
N ALA A 32 1.36 -2.89 1.18
CA ALA A 32 2.15 -2.42 0.05
C ALA A 32 1.31 -1.64 -0.97
N ALA A 33 0.10 -2.12 -1.30
CA ALA A 33 -0.84 -1.42 -2.18
C ALA A 33 -1.28 -0.06 -1.59
N ALA A 34 -1.56 0.01 -0.29
CA ALA A 34 -1.89 1.25 0.39
C ALA A 34 -0.73 2.25 0.37
N ILE A 35 0.49 1.80 0.67
CA ILE A 35 1.69 2.66 0.64
C ILE A 35 1.94 3.21 -0.77
N THR A 36 1.87 2.35 -1.78
CA THR A 36 2.06 2.77 -3.19
C THR A 36 0.99 3.77 -3.63
N ALA A 37 -0.26 3.60 -3.20
CA ALA A 37 -1.31 4.59 -3.47
C ALA A 37 -1.01 5.95 -2.82
N VAL A 38 -0.58 5.97 -1.55
CA VAL A 38 -0.20 7.21 -0.85
C VAL A 38 0.98 7.91 -1.55
N LEU A 39 2.00 7.16 -1.96
CA LEU A 39 3.13 7.70 -2.72
C LEU A 39 2.70 8.27 -4.07
N GLY A 40 1.81 7.58 -4.79
CA GLY A 40 1.26 8.03 -6.07
C GLY A 40 0.49 9.35 -5.92
N ILE A 41 -0.33 9.47 -4.88
CA ILE A 41 -1.04 10.72 -4.56
C ILE A 41 -0.02 11.83 -4.24
N GLY A 42 1.03 11.53 -3.47
CA GLY A 42 2.10 12.49 -3.16
C GLY A 42 2.74 13.07 -4.42
N VAL A 43 3.16 12.19 -5.35
CA VAL A 43 3.75 12.61 -6.63
C VAL A 43 2.78 13.46 -7.45
N PHE A 44 1.51 13.04 -7.54
CA PHE A 44 0.49 13.78 -8.27
C PHE A 44 0.29 15.19 -7.69
N VAL A 45 0.10 15.28 -6.38
CA VAL A 45 -0.11 16.55 -5.68
C VAL A 45 1.09 17.49 -5.85
N THR A 46 2.31 16.98 -5.68
CA THR A 46 3.53 17.76 -5.94
C THR A 46 3.57 18.28 -7.38
N GLY A 47 3.24 17.43 -8.37
CA GLY A 47 3.17 17.84 -9.77
C GLY A 47 2.16 18.96 -10.03
N GLN A 48 0.98 18.90 -9.38
CA GLN A 48 -0.01 19.98 -9.47
C GLN A 48 0.51 21.30 -8.87
N PHE A 49 1.19 21.26 -7.73
CA PHE A 49 1.79 22.46 -7.13
C PHE A 49 2.93 23.03 -7.97
N THR A 50 3.80 22.20 -8.55
CA THR A 50 4.86 22.65 -9.46
C THR A 50 4.28 23.32 -10.71
N ASN A 51 3.22 22.74 -11.29
CA ASN A 51 2.55 23.32 -12.44
C ASN A 51 1.91 24.67 -12.10
N LEU A 52 1.18 24.73 -10.98
CA LEU A 52 0.62 25.98 -10.48
C LEU A 52 1.71 27.04 -10.27
N CYS A 53 2.81 26.67 -9.62
CA CYS A 53 3.96 27.55 -9.41
C CYS A 53 4.50 28.12 -10.72
N THR A 54 4.67 27.26 -11.73
CA THR A 54 5.12 27.65 -13.06
C THR A 54 4.16 28.66 -13.70
N ILE A 55 2.85 28.40 -13.63
CA ILE A 55 1.83 29.31 -14.16
C ILE A 55 1.88 30.66 -13.45
N LEU A 56 1.94 30.67 -12.11
CA LEU A 56 1.99 31.89 -11.31
C LEU A 56 3.25 32.70 -11.59
N SER A 57 4.41 32.03 -11.71
CA SER A 57 5.67 32.70 -12.01
C SER A 57 5.66 33.33 -13.40
N ASN A 58 5.05 32.67 -14.39
CA ASN A 58 4.90 33.19 -15.75
C ASN A 58 3.93 34.38 -15.85
N HIS A 59 2.95 34.46 -14.95
CA HIS A 59 1.98 35.56 -14.89
C HIS A 59 2.28 36.58 -13.78
N SER A 60 3.45 36.48 -13.13
CA SER A 60 3.78 37.37 -12.03
C SER A 60 4.10 38.79 -12.54
N PRO A 61 3.55 39.84 -11.92
CA PRO A 61 3.91 41.22 -12.25
C PRO A 61 5.40 41.48 -12.07
N THR A 62 5.96 42.35 -12.91
CA THR A 62 7.38 42.70 -12.90
C THR A 62 7.80 43.22 -11.51
N GLY A 63 8.71 42.49 -10.85
CA GLY A 63 9.21 42.83 -9.51
C GLY A 63 8.72 41.92 -8.38
N TYR A 64 7.87 40.94 -8.67
CA TYR A 64 7.44 39.93 -7.71
C TYR A 64 8.12 38.59 -8.00
N THR A 65 8.81 38.01 -7.02
CA THR A 65 9.42 36.69 -7.12
C THR A 65 8.53 35.66 -6.47
N VAL A 66 8.00 34.72 -7.26
CA VAL A 66 7.24 33.60 -6.72
C VAL A 66 8.23 32.54 -6.25
N THR A 67 8.35 32.34 -4.93
CA THR A 67 9.15 31.28 -4.32
C THR A 67 8.25 30.11 -3.91
N CYS A 68 8.02 29.26 -4.90
CA CYS A 68 7.67 27.86 -4.79
C CYS A 68 8.63 27.10 -5.72
#